data_AF-A0A7Y5SJ53-F1
#
_entry.id   AF-A0A7Y5SJ53-F1
#
_cell.length_a   1.000
_cell.length_b   1.000
_cell.length_c   1.000
_cell.angle_alpha   90.00
_cell.angle_beta   90.00
_cell.angle_gamma   90.00
#
_symmetry.space_group_name_H-M   'P 1'
#
loop_
_entity.id
_entity.type
_entity.pdbx_description
1 polymer ?
#
loop_
_entity_poly.entity_id
_entity_poly.type
_entity_poly.pdbx_seq_one_letter_code
_entity_poly.pdbx_strand_id
1 'polypeptide(L)'
;MVQPQRSRTGSLAPCMAAGAALLALFAIASTLCASDGKPAWWETETALAADGSLPLTAKPWWPKAQGLKVGEQFMVKSEEPGGGKMLVRRERRTLRYIYGSRQPRETDLIVWVIDDDGDMPDGASDGDADSDCTVADYGADGTADRMVDYIDNDGDNRPDQMDIRYFDEGKLRIAWFGNDLDGDGLMWKITNYEYGANFFECDPYGDSIVYANRYDPDEKRWWPISECPFAFYDTDGDGLSEAVVRVSAAPLDFNPEEERDPGNSLFNYRMPFAERLRKMGAVNIRYSIDVDNLNSQQRPLHHDLGFNMIGRLPYQFEGMEQTSPLRREPKTTVVTPFEKLRQISESYPAEQTGFSWREFADDSVSLGHGPHADEDRRWEGIFWMWTRRIMHNTGGPTQEWNMRREFCPTPSTKRELYYCRADRRVHLKGATEGWLRVGNLGSKDAIGEVRMFDTDADGHFDRWEVYQAGQVAPVRVSTARDPGVRELPGDWKELQRIYNEELLPEALQAHEQVMAAMEPLDGGFPAPENLAKALEAATCPAEKQYVQDVIREIRFATLRDKLRQEAEQLLASSDGVSRIDGQRLANSTRAWSMTAALSRLEHAYGEGRYDQVVRLLKQLQELAAGQ
;
A
#
# COMPACT_ATOMS: atom_id res chain seq x y z
N MET A 1 -54.09 5.94 41.96
CA MET A 1 -55.03 4.85 41.63
C MET A 1 -54.23 3.66 41.14
N VAL A 2 -54.40 2.53 41.82
CA VAL A 2 -54.37 1.13 41.34
C VAL A 2 -53.21 0.66 40.42
N GLN A 3 -52.43 -0.24 41.02
CA GLN A 3 -51.47 -1.28 40.58
C GLN A 3 -51.86 -2.13 39.33
N PRO A 4 -50.99 -2.99 38.72
CA PRO A 4 -50.23 -4.11 39.36
C PRO A 4 -48.76 -4.32 38.91
N GLN A 5 -47.84 -4.70 39.82
CA GLN A 5 -47.35 -6.07 40.18
C GLN A 5 -46.62 -6.79 39.04
N ARG A 6 -45.28 -6.92 39.07
CA ARG A 6 -44.39 -7.81 39.88
C ARG A 6 -44.43 -9.30 39.50
N SER A 7 -43.28 -9.82 39.06
CA SER A 7 -42.45 -10.86 39.72
C SER A 7 -41.56 -11.53 38.63
N ARG A 8 -40.34 -12.01 38.87
CA ARG A 8 -39.73 -12.61 40.07
C ARG A 8 -38.23 -12.34 40.17
N THR A 9 -37.82 -12.27 41.42
CA THR A 9 -36.48 -12.39 41.99
C THR A 9 -35.88 -13.79 41.83
N GLY A 10 -34.56 -13.87 41.72
CA GLY A 10 -33.77 -15.07 42.02
C GLY A 10 -32.28 -14.74 41.97
N SER A 11 -31.61 -14.84 43.12
CA SER A 11 -30.22 -14.47 43.37
C SER A 11 -29.46 -15.68 43.93
N LEU A 12 -28.15 -15.72 43.67
CA LEU A 12 -27.05 -16.46 44.35
C LEU A 12 -26.83 -17.94 44.00
N ALA A 13 -25.75 -18.20 43.24
CA ALA A 13 -24.44 -18.70 43.72
C ALA A 13 -23.67 -19.45 42.58
N PRO A 14 -22.33 -19.52 42.63
CA PRO A 14 -21.46 -19.74 41.47
C PRO A 14 -21.10 -21.22 41.27
N CYS A 15 -21.12 -21.69 40.01
CA CYS A 15 -20.45 -22.94 39.63
C CYS A 15 -19.15 -22.62 38.90
N MET A 16 -18.04 -22.82 39.61
CA MET A 16 -16.78 -23.24 39.02
C MET A 16 -16.98 -24.56 38.26
N ALA A 17 -16.02 -24.86 37.36
CA ALA A 17 -15.84 -26.08 36.59
C ALA A 17 -16.46 -26.09 35.18
N ALA A 18 -15.78 -25.37 34.27
CA ALA A 18 -15.71 -25.73 32.85
C ALA A 18 -14.36 -25.27 32.28
N GLY A 19 -13.27 -25.67 32.93
CA GLY A 19 -11.90 -25.39 32.52
C GLY A 19 -11.07 -26.67 32.64
N ALA A 20 -11.38 -27.68 31.83
CA ALA A 20 -10.62 -28.93 31.78
C ALA A 20 -10.79 -29.74 30.47
N ALA A 21 -11.47 -29.21 29.44
CA ALA A 21 -11.75 -29.98 28.22
C ALA A 21 -11.03 -29.44 26.95
N LEU A 22 -10.38 -28.27 26.99
CA LEU A 22 -9.57 -27.76 25.87
C LEU A 22 -8.07 -28.09 25.97
N LEU A 23 -7.61 -28.68 27.06
CA LEU A 23 -6.19 -29.06 27.27
C LEU A 23 -5.87 -30.49 26.80
N ALA A 24 -6.85 -31.24 26.30
CA ALA A 24 -6.68 -32.63 25.89
C ALA A 24 -6.58 -32.84 24.37
N LEU A 25 -6.82 -31.80 23.54
CA LEU A 25 -6.65 -31.87 22.08
C LEU A 25 -5.28 -31.37 21.61
N PHE A 26 -4.58 -30.56 22.42
CA PHE A 26 -3.17 -30.20 22.18
C PHE A 26 -2.17 -31.35 22.42
N ALA A 27 -2.61 -32.50 22.95
CA ALA A 27 -1.72 -33.57 23.41
C ALA A 27 -1.54 -34.74 22.42
N ILE A 28 -2.22 -34.73 21.26
CA ILE A 28 -2.14 -35.84 20.28
C ILE A 28 -1.25 -35.48 19.08
N ALA A 29 -1.03 -34.19 18.77
CA ALA A 29 -0.01 -33.77 17.80
C ALA A 29 1.42 -33.81 18.38
N SER A 30 1.57 -33.78 19.70
CA SER A 30 2.89 -33.78 20.36
C SER A 30 3.61 -35.14 20.37
N THR A 31 2.97 -36.22 19.88
CA THR A 31 3.56 -37.57 19.94
C THR A 31 4.56 -37.89 18.82
N LEU A 32 4.81 -36.98 17.88
CA LEU A 32 5.85 -37.13 16.84
C LEU A 32 7.09 -36.24 17.04
N CYS A 33 7.04 -35.22 17.91
CA CYS A 33 8.13 -34.27 18.10
C CYS A 33 8.55 -34.12 19.57
N ALA A 34 9.14 -35.18 20.13
CA ALA A 34 10.00 -35.06 21.32
C ALA A 34 10.94 -36.28 21.43
N SER A 35 11.90 -36.39 20.52
CA SER A 35 12.98 -37.38 20.61
C SER A 35 14.26 -36.73 21.16
N ASP A 36 14.60 -37.01 22.42
CA ASP A 36 15.95 -36.95 23.04
C ASP A 36 16.91 -35.77 22.73
N GLY A 37 16.42 -34.62 22.25
CA GLY A 37 17.26 -33.50 21.80
C GLY A 37 18.05 -33.77 20.52
N LYS A 38 17.65 -34.78 19.72
CA LYS A 38 18.23 -35.03 18.40
C LYS A 38 17.40 -34.30 17.33
N PRO A 39 18.04 -33.75 16.28
CA PRO A 39 17.32 -33.16 15.16
C PRO A 39 16.45 -34.21 14.47
N ALA A 40 15.37 -33.75 13.82
CA ALA A 40 14.57 -34.63 12.97
C ALA A 40 15.41 -35.16 11.80
N TRP A 41 15.00 -36.27 11.21
CA TRP A 41 15.77 -36.91 10.15
C TRP A 41 15.90 -36.00 8.92
N TRP A 42 14.83 -35.27 8.56
CA TRP A 42 14.81 -34.33 7.42
C TRP A 42 15.68 -33.09 7.68
N GLU A 43 15.85 -32.68 8.93
CA GLU A 43 16.82 -31.63 9.32
C GLU A 43 18.25 -32.10 9.12
N THR A 44 18.52 -33.36 9.46
CA THR A 44 19.85 -33.96 9.28
C THR A 44 20.15 -34.11 7.78
N GLU A 45 19.15 -34.48 6.99
CA GLU A 45 19.27 -34.53 5.53
C GLU A 45 19.54 -33.14 4.94
N THR A 46 18.91 -32.09 5.44
CA THR A 46 19.07 -30.72 4.90
C THR A 46 20.10 -29.87 5.66
N ALA A 47 20.88 -30.47 6.56
CA ALA A 47 21.84 -29.76 7.39
C ALA A 47 22.86 -29.00 6.54
N LEU A 48 22.99 -27.70 6.81
CA LEU A 48 23.97 -26.84 6.17
C LEU A 48 25.38 -27.16 6.69
N ALA A 49 26.36 -27.10 5.80
CA ALA A 49 27.77 -27.07 6.16
C ALA A 49 28.10 -25.78 6.93
N ALA A 50 29.28 -25.75 7.57
CA ALA A 50 29.71 -24.62 8.39
C ALA A 50 29.77 -23.28 7.65
N ASP A 51 29.94 -23.29 6.32
CA ASP A 51 29.97 -22.09 5.48
C ASP A 51 28.61 -21.74 4.85
N GLY A 52 27.53 -22.39 5.29
CA GLY A 52 26.16 -22.19 4.81
C GLY A 52 25.83 -22.94 3.53
N SER A 53 26.70 -23.83 3.02
CA SER A 53 26.43 -24.61 1.82
C SER A 53 25.62 -25.89 2.08
N LEU A 54 24.87 -26.34 1.07
CA LEU A 54 24.17 -27.63 1.06
C LEU A 54 24.70 -28.48 -0.11
N PRO A 55 25.80 -29.25 0.09
CA PRO A 55 26.42 -30.02 -0.98
C PRO A 55 25.65 -31.31 -1.28
N LEU A 56 24.97 -31.36 -2.42
CA LEU A 56 24.25 -32.56 -2.85
C LEU A 56 25.20 -33.69 -3.26
N THR A 57 26.43 -33.35 -3.69
CA THR A 57 27.46 -34.33 -4.04
C THR A 57 27.86 -35.28 -2.90
N ALA A 58 27.62 -34.89 -1.65
CA ALA A 58 27.87 -35.73 -0.48
C ALA A 58 26.77 -36.75 -0.21
N LYS A 59 25.63 -36.67 -0.91
CA LYS A 59 24.49 -37.55 -0.70
C LYS A 59 24.71 -38.93 -1.31
N PRO A 60 24.35 -40.03 -0.62
CA PRO A 60 24.53 -41.39 -1.15
C PRO A 60 23.83 -41.62 -2.50
N TRP A 61 22.71 -40.92 -2.73
CA TRP A 61 21.93 -41.02 -3.96
C TRP A 61 22.49 -40.19 -5.14
N TRP A 62 23.43 -39.27 -4.90
CA TRP A 62 23.93 -38.33 -5.91
C TRP A 62 24.51 -38.99 -7.16
N PRO A 63 25.36 -40.04 -7.07
CA PRO A 63 25.90 -40.69 -8.27
C PRO A 63 24.80 -41.25 -9.19
N LYS A 64 23.67 -41.67 -8.62
CA LYS A 64 22.50 -42.12 -9.39
C LYS A 64 21.75 -40.94 -10.01
N ALA A 65 21.60 -39.84 -9.29
CA ALA A 65 20.97 -38.61 -9.79
C ALA A 65 21.69 -38.03 -11.01
N GLN A 66 23.03 -38.00 -10.99
CA GLN A 66 23.82 -37.54 -12.13
C GLN A 66 23.56 -38.34 -13.41
N GLY A 67 23.23 -39.63 -13.27
CA GLY A 67 22.94 -40.53 -14.39
C GLY A 67 21.52 -40.40 -14.96
N LEU A 68 20.62 -39.65 -14.32
CA LEU A 68 19.25 -39.48 -14.81
C LEU A 68 19.22 -38.71 -16.14
N LYS A 69 18.32 -39.13 -17.02
CA LYS A 69 17.87 -38.31 -18.17
C LYS A 69 16.75 -37.37 -17.72
N VAL A 70 16.55 -36.30 -18.47
CA VAL A 70 15.43 -35.37 -18.24
C VAL A 70 14.11 -36.14 -18.30
N GLY A 71 13.28 -35.95 -17.28
CA GLY A 71 12.01 -36.64 -17.07
C GLY A 71 12.12 -37.97 -16.32
N GLU A 72 13.34 -38.45 -16.03
CA GLU A 72 13.54 -39.61 -15.17
C GLU A 72 13.60 -39.21 -13.69
N GLN A 73 13.18 -40.13 -12.83
CA GLN A 73 13.12 -39.95 -11.38
C GLN A 73 13.32 -41.27 -10.65
N PHE A 74 13.63 -41.21 -9.36
CA PHE A 74 13.63 -42.38 -8.47
C PHE A 74 13.35 -41.99 -7.02
N MET A 75 12.71 -42.92 -6.31
CA MET A 75 12.53 -42.81 -4.86
C MET A 75 13.81 -43.17 -4.11
N VAL A 76 14.02 -42.48 -3.01
CA VAL A 76 15.06 -42.72 -2.00
C VAL A 76 14.36 -42.81 -0.65
N LYS A 77 14.95 -43.55 0.28
CA LYS A 77 14.56 -43.52 1.69
C LYS A 77 15.74 -42.98 2.49
N SER A 78 15.48 -42.09 3.44
CA SER A 78 16.55 -41.57 4.29
C SER A 78 17.17 -42.70 5.13
N GLU A 79 18.49 -42.66 5.28
CA GLU A 79 19.24 -43.61 6.13
C GLU A 79 19.21 -43.21 7.61
N GLU A 80 18.72 -42.01 7.91
CA GLU A 80 18.58 -41.50 9.27
C GLU A 80 17.50 -42.26 10.07
N PRO A 81 17.64 -42.34 11.41
CA PRO A 81 16.62 -42.99 12.25
C PRO A 81 15.25 -42.33 12.09
N GLY A 82 14.25 -43.13 11.72
CA GLY A 82 12.90 -42.60 11.42
C GLY A 82 12.77 -41.99 10.02
N GLY A 83 13.78 -42.15 9.17
CA GLY A 83 13.84 -41.58 7.82
C GLY A 83 12.62 -41.88 6.94
N GLY A 84 12.06 -40.81 6.37
CA GLY A 84 10.93 -40.81 5.44
C GLY A 84 11.32 -41.08 4.00
N LYS A 85 10.34 -40.91 3.10
CA LYS A 85 10.55 -41.04 1.67
C LYS A 85 11.13 -39.73 1.11
N MET A 86 11.82 -39.85 0.00
CA MET A 86 12.36 -38.73 -0.75
C MET A 86 12.28 -39.06 -2.24
N LEU A 87 12.08 -38.05 -3.07
CA LEU A 87 12.08 -38.19 -4.52
C LEU A 87 13.26 -37.41 -5.10
N VAL A 88 14.01 -38.05 -6.01
CA VAL A 88 15.04 -37.35 -6.79
C VAL A 88 14.68 -37.46 -8.27
N ARG A 89 14.58 -36.31 -8.93
CA ARG A 89 14.20 -36.21 -10.35
C ARG A 89 15.12 -35.27 -11.11
N ARG A 90 15.20 -35.49 -12.42
CA ARG A 90 15.85 -34.56 -13.34
C ARG A 90 14.81 -33.93 -14.25
N GLU A 91 14.83 -32.61 -14.33
CA GLU A 91 13.93 -31.87 -15.21
C GLU A 91 14.68 -30.83 -16.03
N ARG A 92 13.99 -30.22 -17.00
CA ARG A 92 14.50 -29.10 -17.78
C ARG A 92 13.54 -27.94 -17.68
N ARG A 93 14.06 -26.78 -17.30
CA ARG A 93 13.28 -25.54 -17.16
C ARG A 93 13.93 -24.41 -17.94
N THR A 94 13.10 -23.47 -18.36
CA THR A 94 13.55 -22.21 -18.93
C THR A 94 13.63 -21.18 -17.81
N LEU A 95 14.83 -20.90 -17.34
CA LEU A 95 15.07 -19.97 -16.25
C LEU A 95 15.30 -18.57 -16.83
N ARG A 96 14.53 -17.57 -16.38
CA ARG A 96 14.68 -16.17 -16.81
C ARG A 96 15.76 -15.40 -16.06
N TYR A 97 16.18 -15.88 -14.89
CA TYR A 97 17.08 -15.16 -13.98
C TYR A 97 18.15 -16.09 -13.39
N ILE A 98 19.09 -16.53 -14.20
CA ILE A 98 20.33 -17.14 -13.71
C ILE A 98 21.40 -16.05 -13.64
N TYR A 99 21.90 -15.74 -12.44
CA TYR A 99 23.12 -14.93 -12.22
C TYR A 99 23.21 -13.64 -13.07
N GLY A 100 22.15 -12.83 -13.10
CA GLY A 100 22.15 -11.53 -13.82
C GLY A 100 21.95 -11.60 -15.34
N SER A 101 21.75 -12.80 -15.92
CA SER A 101 21.34 -12.96 -17.31
C SER A 101 19.87 -12.56 -17.49
N ARG A 102 19.59 -11.61 -18.39
CA ARG A 102 18.22 -11.25 -18.82
C ARG A 102 17.67 -12.16 -19.93
N GLN A 103 18.47 -13.11 -20.43
CA GLN A 103 18.06 -14.02 -21.49
C GLN A 103 17.57 -15.33 -20.87
N PRO A 104 16.37 -15.82 -21.24
CA PRO A 104 15.90 -17.13 -20.84
C PRO A 104 16.89 -18.21 -21.26
N ARG A 105 17.25 -19.10 -20.34
CA ARG A 105 18.16 -20.21 -20.62
C ARG A 105 17.52 -21.53 -20.22
N GLU A 106 17.46 -22.46 -21.17
CA GLU A 106 17.15 -23.84 -20.87
C GLU A 106 18.26 -24.43 -20.00
N THR A 107 17.87 -24.95 -18.84
CA THR A 107 18.76 -25.47 -17.82
C THR A 107 18.21 -26.81 -17.35
N ASP A 108 19.08 -27.81 -17.21
CA ASP A 108 18.74 -29.06 -16.55
C ASP A 108 18.85 -28.87 -15.04
N LEU A 109 17.94 -29.47 -14.28
CA LEU A 109 17.91 -29.37 -12.83
C LEU A 109 17.91 -30.77 -12.24
N ILE A 110 18.60 -30.94 -11.11
CA ILE A 110 18.30 -32.02 -10.18
C ILE A 110 17.42 -31.44 -9.08
N VAL A 111 16.29 -32.09 -8.84
CA VAL A 111 15.32 -31.70 -7.83
C VAL A 111 15.20 -32.84 -6.84
N TRP A 112 15.35 -32.49 -5.56
CA TRP A 112 15.26 -33.39 -4.44
C TRP A 112 14.08 -32.97 -3.55
N VAL A 113 13.04 -33.79 -3.52
CA VAL A 113 11.86 -33.61 -2.67
C VAL A 113 11.99 -34.49 -1.44
N ILE A 114 11.61 -33.95 -0.29
CA ILE A 114 11.74 -34.55 1.04
C ILE A 114 10.35 -34.48 1.67
N ASP A 115 9.82 -35.65 1.99
CA ASP A 115 8.49 -35.88 2.55
C ASP A 115 8.60 -35.95 4.07
N ASP A 116 8.37 -34.83 4.76
CA ASP A 116 8.69 -34.72 6.19
C ASP A 116 7.66 -35.42 7.08
N ASP A 117 6.40 -35.51 6.63
CA ASP A 117 5.28 -36.09 7.39
C ASP A 117 4.99 -37.56 7.02
N GLY A 118 5.52 -38.03 5.89
CA GLY A 118 5.55 -39.43 5.49
C GLY A 118 4.36 -39.88 4.62
N ASP A 119 3.61 -38.94 4.05
CA ASP A 119 2.38 -39.24 3.33
C ASP A 119 2.59 -39.47 1.81
N MET A 120 3.79 -39.17 1.30
CA MET A 120 4.10 -39.27 -0.13
C MET A 120 3.85 -40.68 -0.69
N PRO A 121 2.99 -40.84 -1.71
CA PRO A 121 2.64 -42.16 -2.24
C PRO A 121 3.77 -42.79 -3.05
N ASP A 122 3.77 -44.12 -3.12
CA ASP A 122 4.74 -44.85 -3.95
C ASP A 122 4.55 -44.50 -5.43
N GLY A 123 5.63 -44.05 -6.08
CA GLY A 123 5.60 -43.65 -7.48
C GLY A 123 5.08 -42.23 -7.73
N ALA A 124 4.97 -41.40 -6.68
CA ALA A 124 4.71 -39.97 -6.80
C ALA A 124 5.68 -39.30 -7.80
N SER A 125 5.18 -38.32 -8.54
CA SER A 125 5.98 -37.50 -9.45
C SER A 125 6.47 -36.21 -8.81
N ASP A 126 5.92 -35.84 -7.66
CA ASP A 126 6.26 -34.66 -6.87
C ASP A 126 5.87 -34.89 -5.40
N GLY A 127 6.26 -33.94 -4.54
CA GLY A 127 5.66 -33.76 -3.22
C GLY A 127 4.35 -32.96 -3.29
N ASP A 128 3.78 -32.68 -2.13
CA ASP A 128 2.67 -31.74 -1.97
C ASP A 128 3.14 -30.43 -1.33
N ALA A 129 2.21 -29.70 -0.72
CA ALA A 129 2.43 -28.35 -0.20
C ALA A 129 2.15 -28.28 1.30
N ASP A 130 2.11 -29.40 2.00
CA ASP A 130 1.89 -29.52 3.44
C ASP A 130 3.02 -30.36 4.03
N SER A 131 3.97 -29.70 4.70
CA SER A 131 5.16 -30.34 5.31
C SER A 131 6.22 -30.88 4.32
N ASP A 132 6.06 -30.67 3.01
CA ASP A 132 7.06 -31.08 2.03
C ASP A 132 8.12 -30.00 1.73
N CYS A 133 9.37 -30.45 1.53
CA CYS A 133 10.49 -29.60 1.13
C CYS A 133 11.09 -30.02 -0.20
N THR A 134 11.35 -29.03 -1.06
CA THR A 134 12.05 -29.22 -2.32
C THR A 134 13.37 -28.45 -2.36
N VAL A 135 14.46 -29.14 -2.68
CA VAL A 135 15.77 -28.55 -3.00
C VAL A 135 16.04 -28.69 -4.49
N ALA A 136 16.38 -27.57 -5.15
CA ALA A 136 16.73 -27.54 -6.56
C ALA A 136 18.18 -27.12 -6.80
N ASP A 137 18.87 -27.89 -7.63
CA ASP A 137 20.21 -27.64 -8.16
C ASP A 137 20.07 -27.29 -9.64
N TYR A 138 20.40 -26.04 -9.97
CA TYR A 138 20.34 -25.49 -11.31
C TYR A 138 21.64 -25.79 -12.06
N GLY A 139 21.54 -26.66 -13.06
CA GLY A 139 22.68 -27.10 -13.86
C GLY A 139 23.13 -28.51 -13.51
N ALA A 140 22.56 -29.13 -12.48
CA ALA A 140 22.86 -30.49 -12.04
C ALA A 140 24.35 -30.67 -11.65
N ASP A 141 24.92 -29.66 -10.98
CA ASP A 141 26.34 -29.60 -10.63
C ASP A 141 26.66 -30.05 -9.20
N GLY A 142 25.64 -30.32 -8.41
CA GLY A 142 25.71 -30.80 -7.03
C GLY A 142 25.68 -29.70 -5.99
N THR A 143 25.39 -28.46 -6.38
CA THR A 143 25.19 -27.33 -5.48
C THR A 143 23.71 -26.94 -5.44
N ALA A 144 23.19 -26.70 -4.24
CA ALA A 144 21.83 -26.19 -4.11
C ALA A 144 21.77 -24.73 -4.58
N ASP A 145 20.71 -24.38 -5.32
CA ASP A 145 20.39 -22.99 -5.72
C ASP A 145 19.12 -22.49 -5.03
N ARG A 146 18.12 -23.36 -4.85
CA ARG A 146 16.87 -23.06 -4.18
C ARG A 146 16.47 -24.14 -3.20
N MET A 147 15.79 -23.73 -2.15
CA MET A 147 15.00 -24.60 -1.29
C MET A 147 13.64 -23.96 -1.08
N VAL A 148 12.57 -24.72 -1.27
CA VAL A 148 11.20 -24.35 -0.96
C VAL A 148 10.72 -25.28 0.14
N ASP A 149 10.25 -24.73 1.24
CA ASP A 149 9.82 -25.48 2.42
C ASP A 149 8.38 -25.09 2.74
N TYR A 150 7.49 -26.07 2.84
CA TYR A 150 6.12 -25.88 3.32
C TYR A 150 6.02 -26.44 4.73
N ILE A 151 5.39 -25.71 5.65
CA ILE A 151 5.33 -26.07 7.06
C ILE A 151 3.87 -25.98 7.53
N ASP A 152 3.32 -27.13 7.90
CA ASP A 152 2.05 -27.26 8.62
C ASP A 152 2.34 -27.47 10.11
N ASN A 153 2.05 -26.46 10.95
CA ASN A 153 2.33 -26.51 12.38
C ASN A 153 1.20 -27.11 13.21
N ASP A 154 -0.02 -27.23 12.65
CA ASP A 154 -1.18 -27.71 13.39
C ASP A 154 -1.72 -29.09 12.93
N GLY A 155 -1.21 -29.58 11.80
CA GLY A 155 -1.47 -30.91 11.25
C GLY A 155 -2.82 -31.01 10.54
N ASP A 156 -3.32 -29.92 9.96
CA ASP A 156 -4.58 -29.88 9.22
C ASP A 156 -4.43 -30.12 7.70
N ASN A 157 -3.20 -30.43 7.25
CA ASN A 157 -2.82 -30.62 5.86
C ASN A 157 -2.92 -29.34 5.02
N ARG A 158 -2.68 -28.17 5.63
CA ARG A 158 -2.46 -26.90 4.96
C ARG A 158 -1.18 -26.25 5.48
N PRO A 159 -0.41 -25.58 4.61
CA PRO A 159 0.79 -24.90 5.06
C PRO A 159 0.44 -23.60 5.78
N ASP A 160 0.86 -23.47 7.04
CA ASP A 160 0.81 -22.18 7.76
C ASP A 160 1.98 -21.26 7.37
N GLN A 161 3.11 -21.85 6.98
CA GLN A 161 4.35 -21.13 6.71
C GLN A 161 5.04 -21.68 5.47
N MET A 162 5.76 -20.79 4.79
CA MET A 162 6.51 -21.12 3.60
C MET A 162 7.87 -20.43 3.56
N ASP A 163 8.91 -21.17 3.22
CA ASP A 163 10.26 -20.64 3.00
C ASP A 163 10.64 -20.75 1.53
N ILE A 164 11.29 -19.70 1.02
CA ILE A 164 12.02 -19.74 -0.24
C ILE A 164 13.44 -19.30 0.05
N ARG A 165 14.36 -20.27 0.16
CA ARG A 165 15.76 -20.01 0.48
C ARG A 165 16.60 -19.97 -0.79
N TYR A 166 17.43 -18.95 -0.88
CA TYR A 166 18.27 -18.68 -2.03
C TYR A 166 19.72 -18.96 -1.66
N PHE A 167 20.32 -19.86 -2.43
CA PHE A 167 21.73 -20.14 -2.40
C PHE A 167 22.39 -19.42 -3.58
N ASP A 168 23.49 -18.72 -3.31
CA ASP A 168 24.30 -18.05 -4.31
C ASP A 168 25.72 -18.61 -4.20
N GLU A 169 26.25 -19.12 -5.31
CA GLU A 169 27.48 -19.93 -5.33
C GLU A 169 27.42 -21.12 -4.36
N GLY A 170 26.25 -21.77 -4.28
CA GLY A 170 25.99 -22.92 -3.42
C GLY A 170 25.88 -22.60 -1.92
N LYS A 171 25.88 -21.33 -1.51
CA LYS A 171 25.83 -20.89 -0.10
C LYS A 171 24.54 -20.16 0.21
N LEU A 172 23.91 -20.49 1.34
CA LEU A 172 22.71 -19.81 1.80
C LEU A 172 22.97 -18.31 1.98
N ARG A 173 22.14 -17.50 1.34
CA ARG A 173 22.29 -16.04 1.30
C ARG A 173 21.11 -15.35 1.94
N ILE A 174 19.94 -15.54 1.35
CA ILE A 174 18.69 -14.89 1.75
C ILE A 174 17.59 -15.92 1.78
N ALA A 175 16.53 -15.62 2.51
CA ALA A 175 15.28 -16.33 2.44
C ALA A 175 14.11 -15.35 2.41
N TRP A 176 13.11 -15.70 1.62
CA TRP A 176 11.76 -15.15 1.74
C TRP A 176 10.95 -16.09 2.59
N PHE A 177 10.11 -15.52 3.44
CA PHE A 177 9.21 -16.21 4.33
C PHE A 177 7.80 -15.69 4.10
N GLY A 178 6.82 -16.57 4.15
CA GLY A 178 5.40 -16.25 4.23
C GLY A 178 4.79 -16.95 5.43
N ASN A 179 3.81 -16.30 6.05
CA ASN A 179 2.88 -16.96 6.94
C ASN A 179 1.46 -16.71 6.42
N ASP A 180 0.69 -17.79 6.32
CA ASP A 180 -0.76 -17.78 6.14
C ASP A 180 -1.38 -17.52 7.52
N LEU A 181 -2.16 -16.44 7.64
CA LEU A 181 -2.78 -16.05 8.92
C LEU A 181 -4.31 -16.15 8.88
N ASP A 182 -4.91 -16.40 7.71
CA ASP A 182 -6.36 -16.60 7.55
C ASP A 182 -6.75 -18.06 7.27
N GLY A 183 -5.77 -18.94 7.01
CA GLY A 183 -5.92 -20.38 6.90
C GLY A 183 -6.42 -20.84 5.53
N ASP A 184 -6.24 -20.03 4.48
CA ASP A 184 -6.61 -20.37 3.11
C ASP A 184 -5.57 -21.26 2.37
N GLY A 185 -4.39 -21.43 2.97
CA GLY A 185 -3.26 -22.22 2.45
C GLY A 185 -2.48 -21.52 1.32
N LEU A 186 -2.68 -20.21 1.10
CA LEU A 186 -2.03 -19.43 0.06
C LEU A 186 -0.98 -18.49 0.66
N MET A 187 0.21 -18.44 0.04
CA MET A 187 1.26 -17.50 0.43
C MET A 187 2.03 -17.00 -0.79
N TRP A 188 2.87 -17.86 -1.39
CA TRP A 188 3.68 -17.50 -2.56
C TRP A 188 3.29 -18.30 -3.80
N LYS A 189 3.18 -17.60 -4.93
CA LYS A 189 3.23 -18.23 -6.23
C LYS A 189 4.68 -18.55 -6.62
N ILE A 190 4.98 -19.83 -6.69
CA ILE A 190 6.30 -20.33 -7.10
C ILE A 190 6.36 -20.60 -8.59
N THR A 191 7.44 -20.16 -9.22
CA THR A 191 7.81 -20.52 -10.59
C THR A 191 9.27 -20.92 -10.60
N ASN A 192 9.57 -22.16 -11.02
CA ASN A 192 10.92 -22.72 -10.97
C ASN A 192 11.53 -22.62 -9.56
N TYR A 193 10.82 -23.01 -8.50
CA TYR A 193 11.35 -23.02 -7.11
C TYR A 193 11.79 -21.65 -6.57
N GLU A 194 11.30 -20.56 -7.13
CA GLU A 194 11.48 -19.21 -6.60
C GLU A 194 10.21 -18.37 -6.75
N TYR A 195 10.16 -17.24 -6.04
CA TYR A 195 9.07 -16.27 -6.17
C TYR A 195 8.87 -15.84 -7.64
N GLY A 196 7.64 -16.00 -8.16
CA GLY A 196 7.27 -15.75 -9.55
C GLY A 196 7.27 -14.28 -10.01
N ALA A 197 7.68 -13.33 -9.16
CA ALA A 197 7.74 -11.89 -9.40
C ALA A 197 6.42 -11.15 -9.69
N ASN A 198 5.29 -11.87 -9.76
CA ASN A 198 3.94 -11.30 -9.82
C ASN A 198 3.19 -11.57 -8.52
N PHE A 199 3.25 -10.64 -7.56
CA PHE A 199 2.62 -10.84 -6.25
C PHE A 199 1.08 -10.85 -6.32
N PHE A 200 0.46 -10.37 -7.40
CA PHE A 200 -1.00 -10.49 -7.56
C PHE A 200 -1.49 -11.95 -7.67
N GLU A 201 -0.60 -12.89 -7.98
CA GLU A 201 -0.86 -14.34 -8.00
C GLU A 201 -0.50 -15.02 -6.67
N CYS A 202 0.09 -14.27 -5.73
CA CYS A 202 0.34 -14.69 -4.36
C CYS A 202 -0.91 -14.36 -3.52
N ASP A 203 -0.76 -14.20 -2.21
CA ASP A 203 -1.87 -13.82 -1.33
C ASP A 203 -1.71 -12.42 -0.72
N PRO A 204 -2.10 -11.35 -1.45
CA PRO A 204 -2.25 -10.01 -0.90
C PRO A 204 -3.67 -9.70 -0.39
N TYR A 205 -4.58 -10.68 -0.37
CA TYR A 205 -6.01 -10.41 -0.21
C TYR A 205 -6.45 -10.54 1.24
N GLY A 206 -6.12 -11.58 1.97
CA GLY A 206 -6.57 -11.70 3.37
C GLY A 206 -5.57 -11.21 4.42
N ASP A 207 -5.64 -11.84 5.60
CA ASP A 207 -4.63 -11.66 6.65
C ASP A 207 -3.40 -12.49 6.26
N SER A 208 -2.33 -11.81 5.85
CA SER A 208 -1.10 -12.49 5.46
C SER A 208 0.14 -11.64 5.69
N ILE A 209 1.29 -12.30 5.83
CA ILE A 209 2.57 -11.63 6.06
C ILE A 209 3.69 -12.29 5.28
N VAL A 210 4.48 -11.47 4.58
CA VAL A 210 5.69 -11.91 3.88
C VAL A 210 6.89 -11.05 4.25
N TYR A 211 8.07 -11.65 4.34
CA TYR A 211 9.28 -10.93 4.75
C TYR A 211 10.57 -11.62 4.29
N ALA A 212 11.65 -10.84 4.23
CA ALA A 212 12.96 -11.32 3.84
C ALA A 212 13.96 -11.26 5.01
N ASN A 213 14.78 -12.29 5.16
CA ASN A 213 15.97 -12.23 6.01
C ASN A 213 17.25 -12.61 5.26
N ARG A 214 18.36 -12.12 5.79
CA ARG A 214 19.73 -12.40 5.35
C ARG A 214 20.39 -13.37 6.32
N TYR A 215 21.04 -14.39 5.78
CA TYR A 215 21.82 -15.34 6.56
C TYR A 215 23.20 -14.78 6.91
N ASP A 216 23.55 -14.83 8.19
CA ASP A 216 24.90 -14.62 8.72
C ASP A 216 25.58 -15.98 8.96
N PRO A 217 26.59 -16.37 8.17
CA PRO A 217 27.25 -17.67 8.34
C PRO A 217 28.12 -17.76 9.59
N ASP A 218 28.60 -16.63 10.14
CA ASP A 218 29.45 -16.63 11.34
C ASP A 218 28.61 -16.84 12.59
N GLU A 219 27.45 -16.16 12.66
CA GLU A 219 26.51 -16.27 13.78
C GLU A 219 25.46 -17.39 13.58
N LYS A 220 25.39 -17.96 12.37
CA LYS A 220 24.41 -18.98 11.93
C LYS A 220 22.96 -18.59 12.19
N ARG A 221 22.62 -17.32 11.94
CA ARG A 221 21.29 -16.76 12.21
C ARG A 221 20.79 -15.84 11.12
N TRP A 222 19.50 -15.53 11.17
CA TRP A 222 18.83 -14.60 10.27
C TRP A 222 18.89 -13.15 10.78
N TRP A 223 19.00 -12.21 9.85
CA TRP A 223 18.90 -10.77 10.08
C TRP A 223 17.85 -10.13 9.15
N PRO A 224 17.03 -9.18 9.62
CA PRO A 224 15.96 -8.58 8.83
C PRO A 224 16.54 -7.71 7.70
N ILE A 225 16.01 -7.84 6.49
CA ILE A 225 16.41 -7.02 5.32
C ILE A 225 15.19 -6.69 4.47
N SER A 226 15.31 -5.71 3.58
CA SER A 226 14.31 -5.45 2.53
C SER A 226 12.92 -5.23 3.13
N GLU A 227 11.90 -5.94 2.64
CA GLU A 227 10.58 -6.07 3.23
C GLU A 227 10.67 -6.92 4.49
N CYS A 228 10.51 -6.29 5.66
CA CYS A 228 10.51 -7.03 6.92
C CYS A 228 9.58 -6.36 7.92
N PRO A 229 8.25 -6.51 7.78
CA PRO A 229 7.56 -7.29 6.75
C PRO A 229 6.83 -6.44 5.69
N PHE A 230 6.20 -7.14 4.75
CA PHE A 230 4.97 -6.75 4.06
C PHE A 230 3.80 -7.49 4.71
N ALA A 231 2.74 -6.80 5.13
CA ALA A 231 1.62 -7.39 5.84
C ALA A 231 0.29 -6.82 5.32
N PHE A 232 -0.69 -7.69 5.15
CA PHE A 232 -2.04 -7.41 4.65
C PHE A 232 -3.04 -7.72 5.76
N TYR A 233 -4.04 -6.87 5.91
CA TYR A 233 -5.00 -6.96 7.01
C TYR A 233 -6.43 -6.97 6.49
N ASP A 234 -7.12 -8.09 6.71
CA ASP A 234 -8.57 -8.21 6.61
C ASP A 234 -9.19 -7.80 7.94
N THR A 235 -9.67 -6.56 7.98
CA THR A 235 -10.13 -5.92 9.21
C THR A 235 -11.61 -6.11 9.48
N ASP A 236 -12.37 -6.61 8.50
CA ASP A 236 -13.81 -6.85 8.63
C ASP A 236 -14.24 -8.31 8.42
N GLY A 237 -13.32 -9.18 8.03
CA GLY A 237 -13.47 -10.63 7.92
C GLY A 237 -14.09 -11.10 6.60
N ASP A 238 -13.99 -10.30 5.52
CA ASP A 238 -14.56 -10.63 4.22
C ASP A 238 -13.59 -11.35 3.24
N GLY A 239 -12.36 -11.59 3.69
CA GLY A 239 -11.27 -12.21 2.93
C GLY A 239 -10.53 -11.24 2.00
N LEU A 240 -10.63 -9.93 2.23
CA LEU A 240 -9.93 -8.88 1.48
C LEU A 240 -9.23 -7.90 2.43
N SER A 241 -8.21 -7.20 1.90
CA SER A 241 -7.31 -6.42 2.75
C SER A 241 -7.65 -4.94 2.73
N GLU A 242 -8.19 -4.40 3.83
CA GLU A 242 -8.48 -2.97 3.98
C GLU A 242 -7.22 -2.18 4.31
N ALA A 243 -6.20 -2.86 4.81
CA ALA A 243 -4.97 -2.21 5.23
C ALA A 243 -3.74 -3.01 4.82
N VAL A 244 -2.70 -2.28 4.45
CA VAL A 244 -1.42 -2.86 4.07
C VAL A 244 -0.27 -2.08 4.68
N VAL A 245 0.63 -2.80 5.35
CA VAL A 245 1.81 -2.23 6.01
C VAL A 245 3.07 -2.83 5.42
N ARG A 246 4.04 -1.98 5.12
CA ARG A 246 5.39 -2.40 4.78
C ARG A 246 6.42 -1.71 5.63
N VAL A 247 7.32 -2.48 6.22
CA VAL A 247 8.50 -2.01 6.91
C VAL A 247 9.74 -2.31 6.07
N SER A 248 10.51 -1.27 5.81
CA SER A 248 11.77 -1.37 5.09
C SER A 248 12.91 -1.51 6.10
N ALA A 249 13.53 -2.68 6.14
CA ALA A 249 14.72 -2.96 6.94
C ALA A 249 15.98 -2.65 6.13
N ALA A 250 16.79 -1.71 6.63
CA ALA A 250 18.08 -1.35 6.03
C ALA A 250 19.13 -1.10 7.12
N PRO A 251 20.44 -1.14 6.82
CA PRO A 251 21.48 -0.82 7.79
C PRO A 251 21.33 0.62 8.29
N LEU A 252 21.40 0.86 9.60
CA LEU A 252 21.19 2.19 10.20
C LEU A 252 22.21 3.24 9.73
N ASP A 253 23.36 2.80 9.23
CA ASP A 253 24.45 3.64 8.72
C ASP A 253 24.33 3.96 7.22
N PHE A 254 23.23 3.58 6.55
CA PHE A 254 23.05 3.90 5.13
C PHE A 254 23.00 5.40 4.85
N ASN A 255 23.54 5.77 3.69
CA ASN A 255 23.55 7.14 3.20
C ASN A 255 22.40 7.33 2.18
N PRO A 256 21.32 8.08 2.50
CA PRO A 256 20.19 8.27 1.57
C PRO A 256 20.56 9.03 0.29
N GLU A 257 21.68 9.76 0.27
CA GLU A 257 22.14 10.48 -0.94
C GLU A 257 22.78 9.55 -1.97
N GLU A 258 23.45 8.48 -1.51
CA GLU A 258 24.15 7.49 -2.32
C GLU A 258 23.31 6.20 -2.52
N GLU A 259 22.59 5.81 -1.47
CA GLU A 259 21.76 4.62 -1.37
C GLU A 259 20.28 5.07 -1.24
N ARG A 260 19.66 5.47 -2.35
CA ARG A 260 18.27 5.97 -2.35
C ARG A 260 17.22 4.91 -2.02
N ASP A 261 17.54 3.64 -2.29
CA ASP A 261 16.63 2.51 -2.12
C ASP A 261 17.35 1.29 -1.51
N PRO A 262 17.90 1.44 -0.29
CA PRO A 262 18.77 0.43 0.32
C PRO A 262 18.00 -0.83 0.74
N GLY A 263 16.71 -0.69 1.05
CA GLY A 263 15.81 -1.79 1.34
C GLY A 263 15.54 -2.64 0.11
N ASN A 264 15.35 -2.06 -1.08
CA ASN A 264 14.93 -2.86 -2.25
C ASN A 264 16.10 -3.46 -3.06
N SER A 265 17.34 -3.32 -2.58
CA SER A 265 18.52 -3.82 -3.28
C SER A 265 18.77 -5.31 -2.97
N LEU A 266 17.84 -6.18 -3.38
CA LEU A 266 17.97 -7.64 -3.23
C LEU A 266 19.28 -8.19 -3.79
N PHE A 267 19.83 -7.56 -4.83
CA PHE A 267 21.15 -7.90 -5.37
C PHE A 267 22.27 -7.70 -4.33
N ASN A 268 22.29 -6.56 -3.63
CA ASN A 268 23.27 -6.31 -2.57
C ASN A 268 23.11 -7.33 -1.44
N TYR A 269 21.89 -7.76 -1.16
CA TYR A 269 21.62 -8.79 -0.16
C TYR A 269 21.97 -10.20 -0.62
N ARG A 270 22.35 -10.45 -1.87
CA ARG A 270 22.88 -11.75 -2.31
C ARG A 270 24.41 -11.85 -2.17
N MET A 271 25.11 -10.73 -2.14
CA MET A 271 26.57 -10.65 -1.91
C MET A 271 27.00 -11.29 -0.58
N PRO A 272 28.30 -11.55 -0.33
CA PRO A 272 28.79 -12.01 0.97
C PRO A 272 28.30 -11.12 2.13
N PHE A 273 28.09 -11.73 3.30
CA PHE A 273 27.54 -11.02 4.47
C PHE A 273 28.47 -9.88 4.89
N ALA A 274 27.91 -8.70 5.13
CA ALA A 274 28.66 -7.51 5.55
C ALA A 274 28.33 -7.16 7.00
N GLU A 275 29.32 -6.76 7.79
CA GLU A 275 29.18 -6.48 9.23
C GLU A 275 28.10 -5.44 9.54
N ARG A 276 27.90 -4.43 8.67
CA ARG A 276 26.85 -3.42 8.83
C ARG A 276 25.43 -4.00 8.86
N LEU A 277 25.22 -5.19 8.28
CA LEU A 277 23.93 -5.89 8.31
C LEU A 277 23.55 -6.40 9.71
N ARG A 278 24.46 -6.38 10.69
CA ARG A 278 24.13 -6.65 12.11
C ARG A 278 23.51 -5.45 12.83
N LYS A 279 23.39 -4.30 12.16
CA LYS A 279 22.84 -3.05 12.70
C LYS A 279 21.73 -2.52 11.82
N MET A 280 20.66 -3.30 11.72
CA MET A 280 19.48 -2.98 10.92
C MET A 280 18.53 -2.04 11.65
N GLY A 281 17.80 -1.23 10.89
CA GLY A 281 16.72 -0.39 11.36
C GLY A 281 15.49 -0.50 10.47
N ALA A 282 14.32 -0.26 11.05
CA ALA A 282 13.13 0.12 10.31
C ALA A 282 13.31 1.58 9.88
N VAL A 283 13.72 1.79 8.61
CA VAL A 283 14.10 3.11 8.10
C VAL A 283 12.99 3.81 7.30
N ASN A 284 11.99 3.03 6.90
CA ASN A 284 10.80 3.51 6.24
C ASN A 284 9.63 2.58 6.56
N ILE A 285 8.48 3.15 6.94
CA ILE A 285 7.21 2.42 7.07
C ILE A 285 6.23 3.02 6.07
N ARG A 286 5.61 2.17 5.25
CA ARG A 286 4.50 2.53 4.37
C ARG A 286 3.24 1.92 4.93
N TYR A 287 2.19 2.72 5.04
CA TYR A 287 0.92 2.28 5.60
C TYR A 287 -0.24 2.82 4.75
N SER A 288 -0.99 1.91 4.12
CA SER A 288 -2.13 2.23 3.26
C SER A 288 -3.42 1.62 3.75
N ILE A 289 -4.52 2.32 3.49
CA ILE A 289 -5.83 2.05 4.09
C ILE A 289 -6.95 2.34 3.07
N ASP A 290 -7.96 1.48 3.03
CA ASP A 290 -9.27 1.71 2.44
C ASP A 290 -10.11 2.58 3.40
N VAL A 291 -10.42 3.81 3.01
CA VAL A 291 -11.19 4.75 3.83
C VAL A 291 -12.63 4.89 3.32
N ASP A 292 -12.87 4.67 2.04
CA ASP A 292 -14.20 4.71 1.46
C ASP A 292 -14.97 3.38 1.56
N ASN A 293 -14.32 2.33 2.06
CA ASN A 293 -14.90 1.01 2.35
C ASN A 293 -15.46 0.36 1.08
N LEU A 294 -14.74 0.50 -0.03
CA LEU A 294 -15.10 -0.07 -1.34
C LEU A 294 -14.21 -1.23 -1.76
N ASN A 295 -13.24 -1.64 -0.93
CA ASN A 295 -12.58 -2.92 -1.10
C ASN A 295 -13.63 -4.03 -1.09
N SER A 296 -13.62 -4.83 -2.16
CA SER A 296 -14.63 -5.87 -2.38
C SER A 296 -14.14 -6.84 -3.44
N GLN A 297 -14.82 -7.99 -3.59
CA GLN A 297 -14.47 -8.97 -4.62
C GLN A 297 -14.56 -8.39 -6.05
N GLN A 298 -15.34 -7.32 -6.25
CA GLN A 298 -15.42 -6.61 -7.53
C GLN A 298 -14.38 -5.50 -7.66
N ARG A 299 -13.73 -5.09 -6.57
CA ARG A 299 -12.72 -4.03 -6.49
C ARG A 299 -11.66 -4.39 -5.44
N PRO A 300 -10.89 -5.47 -5.66
CA PRO A 300 -9.93 -5.89 -4.66
C PRO A 300 -8.77 -4.89 -4.57
N LEU A 301 -8.14 -4.80 -3.40
CA LEU A 301 -6.97 -3.96 -3.13
C LEU A 301 -7.28 -2.45 -3.27
N HIS A 302 -8.51 -2.05 -2.95
CA HIS A 302 -9.01 -0.68 -3.04
C HIS A 302 -8.52 0.20 -1.89
N HIS A 303 -7.22 0.50 -1.86
CA HIS A 303 -6.66 1.45 -0.91
C HIS A 303 -6.81 2.88 -1.43
N ASP A 304 -7.20 3.82 -0.58
CA ASP A 304 -7.41 5.23 -0.97
C ASP A 304 -6.24 6.12 -0.61
N LEU A 305 -5.67 5.89 0.58
CA LEU A 305 -4.60 6.71 1.13
C LEU A 305 -3.38 5.89 1.50
N GLY A 306 -2.26 6.60 1.65
CA GLY A 306 -1.01 6.01 2.12
C GLY A 306 -0.13 7.01 2.85
N PHE A 307 0.47 6.58 3.96
CA PHE A 307 1.58 7.27 4.61
C PHE A 307 2.90 6.65 4.18
N ASN A 308 3.86 7.50 3.80
CA ASN A 308 5.26 7.14 3.65
C ASN A 308 6.04 7.81 4.78
N MET A 309 6.46 7.02 5.76
CA MET A 309 7.10 7.50 6.98
C MET A 309 8.58 7.19 6.96
N ILE A 310 9.43 8.20 7.15
CA ILE A 310 10.88 8.06 7.13
C ILE A 310 11.43 8.19 8.54
N GLY A 311 12.31 7.30 8.96
CA GLY A 311 12.97 7.38 10.26
C GLY A 311 14.18 6.44 10.37
N ARG A 312 14.64 6.19 11.59
CA ARG A 312 15.83 5.38 11.88
C ARG A 312 15.69 4.58 13.19
N LEU A 313 14.57 3.88 13.33
CA LEU A 313 14.33 3.07 14.52
C LEU A 313 15.15 1.76 14.43
N PRO A 314 15.99 1.42 15.42
CA PRO A 314 16.66 0.11 15.45
C PRO A 314 15.63 -1.02 15.34
N TYR A 315 15.96 -2.05 14.56
CA TYR A 315 15.07 -3.18 14.35
C TYR A 315 15.13 -4.11 15.57
N GLN A 316 14.44 -3.72 16.63
CA GLN A 316 14.44 -4.35 17.96
C GLN A 316 13.03 -4.38 18.54
N PHE A 317 12.09 -4.94 17.76
CA PHE A 317 10.69 -5.04 18.17
C PHE A 317 10.47 -6.22 19.12
N GLU A 318 9.61 -6.04 20.12
CA GLU A 318 9.26 -7.10 21.06
C GLU A 318 8.51 -8.23 20.34
N GLY A 319 9.06 -9.44 20.38
CA GLY A 319 8.51 -10.62 19.72
C GLY A 319 9.00 -10.82 18.28
N MET A 320 10.01 -10.06 17.84
CA MET A 320 10.46 -10.12 16.45
C MET A 320 11.16 -11.43 16.05
N GLU A 321 11.74 -12.14 17.02
CA GLU A 321 12.37 -13.44 16.77
C GLU A 321 11.28 -14.52 16.86
N GLN A 322 10.99 -15.18 15.72
CA GLN A 322 9.97 -16.22 15.62
C GLN A 322 10.63 -17.57 15.33
N THR A 323 10.41 -18.55 16.21
CA THR A 323 10.97 -19.90 16.07
C THR A 323 9.87 -20.90 15.74
N SER A 324 9.98 -21.61 14.62
CA SER A 324 9.17 -22.79 14.34
C SER A 324 10.01 -24.06 14.56
N PRO A 325 9.51 -25.06 15.32
CA PRO A 325 10.23 -26.31 15.55
C PRO A 325 10.34 -27.18 14.29
N LEU A 326 9.40 -27.05 13.35
CA LEU A 326 9.32 -27.80 12.09
C LEU A 326 10.11 -27.15 10.95
N ARG A 327 10.64 -25.95 11.17
CA ARG A 327 11.47 -25.25 10.19
C ARG A 327 12.88 -25.81 10.16
N ARG A 328 13.46 -25.92 8.96
CA ARG A 328 14.89 -26.25 8.78
C ARG A 328 15.81 -25.18 9.36
N GLU A 329 16.98 -25.56 9.86
CA GLU A 329 17.96 -24.60 10.41
C GLU A 329 18.42 -23.55 9.38
N PRO A 330 18.59 -22.26 9.75
CA PRO A 330 18.27 -21.66 11.05
C PRO A 330 16.77 -21.50 11.28
N LYS A 331 16.29 -21.95 12.46
CA LYS A 331 14.84 -21.99 12.78
C LYS A 331 14.22 -20.66 13.22
N THR A 332 15.04 -19.73 13.68
CA THR A 332 14.55 -18.46 14.24
C THR A 332 14.66 -17.38 13.17
N THR A 333 13.52 -17.00 12.59
CA THR A 333 13.43 -15.86 11.68
C THR A 333 13.26 -14.55 12.46
N VAL A 334 13.45 -13.42 11.79
CA VAL A 334 13.31 -12.09 12.38
C VAL A 334 12.29 -11.28 11.58
N VAL A 335 11.19 -10.89 12.21
CA VAL A 335 10.10 -10.14 11.57
C VAL A 335 9.31 -9.33 12.61
N THR A 336 8.88 -8.12 12.29
CA THR A 336 7.95 -7.37 13.16
C THR A 336 6.64 -8.17 13.32
N PRO A 337 6.15 -8.42 14.56
CA PRO A 337 4.94 -9.22 14.76
C PRO A 337 3.70 -8.60 14.11
N PHE A 338 2.93 -9.41 13.38
CA PHE A 338 1.76 -8.99 12.61
C PHE A 338 0.73 -8.23 13.45
N GLU A 339 0.34 -8.81 14.58
CA GLU A 339 -0.63 -8.25 15.53
C GLU A 339 -0.21 -6.92 16.18
N LYS A 340 1.09 -6.59 16.20
CA LYS A 340 1.60 -5.31 16.74
C LYS A 340 1.91 -4.29 15.64
N LEU A 341 2.03 -4.72 14.40
CA LEU A 341 2.64 -3.92 13.34
C LEU A 341 1.82 -2.69 12.95
N ARG A 342 0.49 -2.75 12.97
CA ARG A 342 -0.35 -1.54 12.77
C ARG A 342 -0.09 -0.49 13.84
N GLN A 343 -0.10 -0.89 15.11
CA GLN A 343 0.20 0.01 16.23
C GLN A 343 1.62 0.60 16.13
N ILE A 344 2.60 -0.22 15.75
CA ILE A 344 3.99 0.24 15.51
C ILE A 344 4.01 1.29 14.40
N SER A 345 3.25 1.08 13.32
CA SER A 345 3.18 2.00 12.18
C SER A 345 2.55 3.33 12.56
N GLU A 346 1.43 3.30 13.29
CA GLU A 346 0.72 4.49 13.74
C GLU A 346 1.57 5.35 14.71
N SER A 347 2.36 4.68 15.56
CA SER A 347 3.20 5.33 16.58
C SER A 347 4.67 5.53 16.17
N TYR A 348 5.04 5.14 14.95
CA TYR A 348 6.43 5.17 14.46
C TYR A 348 7.03 6.58 14.60
N PRO A 349 8.24 6.77 15.15
CA PRO A 349 8.86 8.09 15.25
C PRO A 349 9.45 8.51 13.89
N ALA A 350 8.60 9.02 13.00
CA ALA A 350 9.07 9.47 11.69
C ALA A 350 9.74 10.83 11.84
N GLU A 351 10.89 10.99 11.18
CA GLU A 351 11.56 12.26 10.94
C GLU A 351 10.82 13.08 9.89
N GLN A 352 10.20 12.42 8.90
CA GLN A 352 9.41 13.03 7.84
C GLN A 352 8.23 12.13 7.46
N THR A 353 7.10 12.71 7.09
CA THR A 353 5.92 11.98 6.63
C THR A 353 5.44 12.53 5.29
N GLY A 354 5.33 11.65 4.30
CA GLY A 354 4.59 11.88 3.06
C GLY A 354 3.21 11.28 3.21
N PHE A 355 2.18 11.99 2.78
CA PHE A 355 0.81 11.51 2.69
C PHE A 355 0.37 11.55 1.24
N SER A 356 -0.21 10.46 0.76
CA SER A 356 -0.75 10.33 -0.58
C SER A 356 -2.23 9.98 -0.51
N TRP A 357 -3.04 10.56 -1.39
CA TRP A 357 -4.45 10.23 -1.60
C TRP A 357 -4.71 10.00 -3.09
N ARG A 358 -5.27 8.84 -3.44
CA ARG A 358 -5.64 8.51 -4.82
C ARG A 358 -6.98 9.15 -5.15
N GLU A 359 -6.98 10.08 -6.11
CA GLU A 359 -8.19 10.80 -6.51
C GLU A 359 -8.91 10.13 -7.69
N PHE A 360 -8.14 9.49 -8.59
CA PHE A 360 -8.63 8.77 -9.77
C PHE A 360 -7.55 7.84 -10.34
N ALA A 361 -7.88 6.99 -11.31
CA ALA A 361 -6.90 6.21 -12.09
C ALA A 361 -6.03 7.09 -13.03
N ASP A 362 -4.96 6.51 -13.59
CA ASP A 362 -4.03 7.17 -14.52
C ASP A 362 -3.71 6.25 -15.70
N ASP A 363 -4.35 6.48 -16.85
CA ASP A 363 -4.25 5.64 -18.05
C ASP A 363 -2.85 5.56 -18.69
N SER A 364 -1.85 6.25 -18.13
CA SER A 364 -0.48 6.26 -18.63
C SER A 364 0.46 5.26 -17.97
N VAL A 365 0.10 4.67 -16.84
CA VAL A 365 0.97 3.76 -16.09
C VAL A 365 0.20 2.50 -15.67
N SER A 366 0.58 1.34 -16.22
CA SER A 366 0.14 0.07 -15.67
C SER A 366 0.94 -0.24 -14.39
N LEU A 367 0.24 -0.27 -13.25
CA LEU A 367 0.83 -0.56 -11.94
C LEU A 367 0.94 -2.08 -11.63
N GLY A 368 0.70 -2.94 -12.64
CA GLY A 368 0.86 -4.39 -12.55
C GLY A 368 -0.05 -5.17 -13.50
N HIS A 369 -0.14 -6.48 -13.28
CA HIS A 369 -1.03 -7.40 -14.00
C HIS A 369 -2.17 -7.91 -13.10
N GLY A 370 -2.55 -7.12 -12.09
CA GLY A 370 -3.60 -7.48 -11.14
C GLY A 370 -4.99 -7.55 -11.76
N PRO A 371 -5.99 -8.06 -11.00
CA PRO A 371 -7.39 -7.89 -11.33
C PRO A 371 -7.68 -6.40 -11.56
N HIS A 372 -8.45 -6.06 -12.60
CA HIS A 372 -8.75 -4.66 -12.94
C HIS A 372 -7.49 -3.80 -13.18
N ALA A 373 -6.58 -4.28 -14.03
CA ALA A 373 -5.37 -3.54 -14.42
C ALA A 373 -5.64 -2.15 -15.04
N ASP A 374 -6.89 -1.88 -15.43
CA ASP A 374 -7.42 -0.58 -15.88
C ASP A 374 -7.75 0.39 -14.74
N GLU A 375 -7.88 -0.08 -13.51
CA GLU A 375 -8.07 0.76 -12.31
C GLU A 375 -6.74 1.13 -11.64
N ASP A 376 -5.60 0.62 -12.12
CA ASP A 376 -4.26 0.90 -11.60
C ASP A 376 -4.10 0.67 -10.09
N ARG A 377 -4.82 -0.31 -9.52
CA ARG A 377 -4.68 -0.67 -8.10
C ARG A 377 -3.46 -1.55 -7.88
N ARG A 378 -2.86 -1.43 -6.69
CA ARG A 378 -1.68 -2.20 -6.28
C ARG A 378 -1.94 -2.93 -4.99
N TRP A 379 -1.46 -4.16 -4.94
CA TRP A 379 -1.33 -4.91 -3.69
C TRP A 379 -0.46 -4.19 -2.67
N GLU A 380 0.52 -3.40 -3.12
CA GLU A 380 1.40 -2.66 -2.21
C GLU A 380 0.77 -1.41 -1.58
N GLY A 381 -0.49 -1.10 -1.90
CA GLY A 381 -1.17 0.12 -1.50
C GLY A 381 -0.70 1.35 -2.28
N ILE A 382 -0.81 2.52 -1.64
CA ILE A 382 -0.58 3.84 -2.25
C ILE A 382 0.85 4.32 -2.03
N PHE A 383 1.54 4.67 -3.13
CA PHE A 383 2.96 5.02 -3.11
C PHE A 383 3.24 6.52 -3.08
N TRP A 384 4.36 6.85 -2.43
CA TRP A 384 5.03 8.12 -2.60
C TRP A 384 5.92 8.14 -3.85
N MET A 385 6.20 9.32 -4.42
CA MET A 385 7.03 9.48 -5.63
C MET A 385 8.18 10.48 -5.40
N TRP A 386 9.31 10.27 -6.07
CA TRP A 386 10.54 11.06 -5.83
C TRP A 386 10.60 12.45 -6.50
N THR A 387 9.66 12.78 -7.39
CA THR A 387 9.84 13.89 -8.36
C THR A 387 9.91 15.27 -7.73
N ARG A 388 9.23 15.50 -6.59
CA ARG A 388 9.24 16.79 -5.89
C ARG A 388 9.97 16.75 -4.56
N ARG A 389 9.78 15.67 -3.80
CA ARG A 389 10.39 15.42 -2.50
C ARG A 389 10.93 14.01 -2.48
N ILE A 390 12.25 13.90 -2.35
CA ILE A 390 12.92 12.62 -2.22
C ILE A 390 12.70 12.14 -0.80
N MET A 391 12.02 11.01 -0.68
CA MET A 391 11.97 10.19 0.52
C MET A 391 12.60 8.85 0.12
N HIS A 392 13.53 8.30 0.90
CA HIS A 392 14.21 7.06 0.50
C HIS A 392 13.27 5.85 0.58
N ASN A 393 13.70 4.75 -0.05
CA ASN A 393 13.02 3.45 -0.05
C ASN A 393 11.59 3.41 -0.63
N THR A 394 11.28 4.37 -1.49
CA THR A 394 10.02 4.40 -2.25
C THR A 394 10.24 3.74 -3.60
N GLY A 395 9.93 2.44 -3.71
CA GLY A 395 10.05 1.71 -4.99
C GLY A 395 9.14 2.24 -6.10
N GLY A 396 9.16 1.60 -7.28
CA GLY A 396 8.26 1.90 -8.41
C GLY A 396 7.41 0.69 -8.83
N PRO A 397 6.60 0.77 -9.92
CA PRO A 397 6.16 1.98 -10.64
C PRO A 397 5.31 2.92 -9.76
N THR A 398 5.07 4.17 -10.14
CA THR A 398 4.25 5.10 -9.33
C THR A 398 3.32 5.90 -10.24
N GLN A 399 2.09 6.11 -9.80
CA GLN A 399 1.12 6.97 -10.48
C GLN A 399 1.50 8.45 -10.30
N GLU A 400 1.52 9.20 -11.40
CA GLU A 400 1.90 10.62 -11.38
C GLU A 400 0.68 11.53 -11.29
N TRP A 401 -0.33 11.27 -12.13
CA TRP A 401 -1.54 12.08 -12.25
C TRP A 401 -2.60 11.65 -11.25
N ASN A 402 -3.47 12.56 -10.85
CA ASN A 402 -4.64 12.28 -10.01
C ASN A 402 -4.29 11.63 -8.65
N MET A 403 -3.09 11.92 -8.15
CA MET A 403 -2.59 11.49 -6.85
C MET A 403 -2.17 12.73 -6.08
N ARG A 404 -2.93 13.06 -5.04
CA ARG A 404 -2.63 14.19 -4.16
C ARG A 404 -1.55 13.78 -3.18
N ARG A 405 -0.58 14.65 -2.95
CA ARG A 405 0.58 14.39 -2.10
C ARG A 405 0.84 15.56 -1.18
N GLU A 406 1.21 15.26 0.06
CA GLU A 406 1.43 16.23 1.12
C GLU A 406 2.67 15.85 1.91
N PHE A 407 3.50 16.84 2.22
CA PHE A 407 4.79 16.61 2.85
C PHE A 407 4.87 17.34 4.18
N CYS A 408 5.07 16.55 5.24
CA CYS A 408 5.38 17.02 6.58
C CYS A 408 6.86 16.78 6.88
N PRO A 409 7.69 17.83 6.95
CA PRO A 409 9.11 17.73 7.29
C PRO A 409 9.36 17.61 8.80
N THR A 410 8.33 17.75 9.63
CA THR A 410 8.46 17.82 11.08
C THR A 410 8.39 16.42 11.69
N PRO A 411 9.34 16.05 12.56
CA PRO A 411 9.31 14.76 13.23
C PRO A 411 8.04 14.56 14.08
N SER A 412 7.43 13.38 13.99
CA SER A 412 6.21 13.05 14.72
C SER A 412 6.06 11.55 14.95
N THR A 413 5.41 11.21 16.06
CA THR A 413 4.91 9.86 16.38
C THR A 413 3.41 9.72 16.12
N LYS A 414 2.78 10.69 15.46
CA LYS A 414 1.34 10.76 15.20
C LYS A 414 1.03 11.21 13.78
N ARG A 415 -0.03 10.63 13.20
CA ARG A 415 -0.51 10.88 11.82
C ARG A 415 -1.90 11.47 11.92
N GLU A 416 -1.94 12.73 12.36
CA GLU A 416 -3.20 13.44 12.58
C GLU A 416 -3.72 13.96 11.25
N LEU A 417 -5.02 13.78 11.01
CA LEU A 417 -5.69 14.21 9.80
C LEU A 417 -6.72 15.29 10.12
N TYR A 418 -6.99 16.16 9.15
CA TYR A 418 -8.05 17.16 9.27
C TYR A 418 -8.81 17.29 7.94
N TYR A 419 -10.08 17.65 8.01
CA TYR A 419 -10.88 18.03 6.86
C TYR A 419 -10.81 19.55 6.67
N CYS A 420 -10.60 20.00 5.44
CA CYS A 420 -10.58 21.41 5.07
C CYS A 420 -11.82 21.77 4.25
N ARG A 421 -12.59 22.77 4.67
CA ARG A 421 -13.75 23.25 3.89
C ARG A 421 -13.33 23.90 2.57
N ALA A 422 -12.14 24.51 2.51
CA ALA A 422 -11.70 25.30 1.37
C ALA A 422 -11.66 24.50 0.06
N ASP A 423 -11.21 23.25 0.11
CA ASP A 423 -11.18 22.32 -1.01
C ASP A 423 -11.97 21.03 -0.77
N ARG A 424 -12.54 20.87 0.44
CA ARG A 424 -13.40 19.75 0.85
C ARG A 424 -12.67 18.41 0.90
N ARG A 425 -11.41 18.42 1.34
CA ARG A 425 -10.53 17.26 1.35
C ARG A 425 -9.97 16.97 2.73
N VAL A 426 -9.53 15.72 2.92
CA VAL A 426 -8.82 15.24 4.11
C VAL A 426 -7.32 15.42 3.91
N HIS A 427 -6.65 16.10 4.83
CA HIS A 427 -5.23 16.47 4.74
C HIS A 427 -4.44 15.96 5.94
N LEU A 428 -3.13 15.82 5.76
CA LEU A 428 -2.16 15.56 6.82
C LEU A 428 -1.87 16.84 7.60
N LYS A 429 -2.14 16.81 8.90
CA LYS A 429 -1.78 17.90 9.82
C LYS A 429 -0.26 18.07 9.92
N GLY A 430 0.20 19.31 9.87
CA GLY A 430 1.62 19.66 9.89
C GLY A 430 2.34 19.53 8.55
N ALA A 431 1.63 19.17 7.48
CA ALA A 431 2.17 19.24 6.13
C ALA A 431 2.42 20.71 5.75
N THR A 432 3.65 21.02 5.30
CA THR A 432 4.03 22.39 4.92
C THR A 432 3.69 22.71 3.47
N GLU A 433 3.61 21.66 2.64
CA GLU A 433 3.21 21.78 1.24
C GLU A 433 2.45 20.54 0.77
N GLY A 434 1.55 20.75 -0.18
CA GLY A 434 0.88 19.70 -0.90
C GLY A 434 0.77 20.02 -2.39
N TRP A 435 0.59 18.99 -3.22
CA TRP A 435 0.34 19.15 -4.64
C TRP A 435 -0.53 18.02 -5.20
N LEU A 436 -1.26 18.35 -6.25
CA LEU A 436 -2.09 17.44 -7.02
C LEU A 436 -1.97 17.81 -8.49
N ARG A 437 -1.33 16.93 -9.26
CA ARG A 437 -1.24 17.08 -10.72
C ARG A 437 -2.48 16.45 -11.35
N VAL A 438 -3.17 17.22 -12.16
CA VAL A 438 -4.44 16.84 -12.78
C VAL A 438 -4.22 16.63 -14.27
N GLY A 439 -4.58 15.46 -14.78
CA GLY A 439 -4.34 15.06 -16.15
C GLY A 439 -4.73 13.61 -16.35
N ASN A 440 -4.62 13.12 -17.59
CA ASN A 440 -4.99 11.75 -17.93
C ASN A 440 -6.42 11.37 -17.51
N LEU A 441 -7.35 12.34 -17.60
CA LEU A 441 -8.77 12.17 -17.28
C LEU A 441 -9.59 12.17 -18.58
N GLY A 442 -9.92 10.97 -19.06
CA GLY A 442 -10.67 10.76 -20.31
C GLY A 442 -9.95 11.18 -21.60
N SER A 443 -8.69 11.58 -21.50
CA SER A 443 -7.70 11.79 -22.58
C SER A 443 -6.30 11.63 -21.99
N LYS A 444 -5.23 11.72 -22.80
CA LYS A 444 -3.82 11.64 -22.34
C LYS A 444 -3.17 12.99 -22.04
N ASP A 445 -4.00 14.02 -21.88
CA ASP A 445 -3.53 15.39 -21.77
C ASP A 445 -3.39 15.82 -20.30
N ALA A 446 -2.38 16.65 -20.04
CA ALA A 446 -2.28 17.39 -18.80
C ALA A 446 -3.36 18.47 -18.73
N ILE A 447 -4.01 18.62 -17.57
CA ILE A 447 -5.00 19.68 -17.32
C ILE A 447 -4.39 20.80 -16.50
N GLY A 448 -3.65 20.46 -15.44
CA GLY A 448 -3.10 21.46 -14.53
C GLY A 448 -2.50 20.88 -13.26
N GLU A 449 -2.36 21.76 -12.26
CA GLU A 449 -1.84 21.40 -10.95
C GLU A 449 -2.49 22.29 -9.87
N VAL A 450 -2.85 21.69 -8.74
CA VAL A 450 -3.20 22.43 -7.51
C VAL A 450 -2.04 22.30 -6.53
N ARG A 451 -1.62 23.41 -5.93
CA ARG A 451 -0.62 23.46 -4.86
C ARG A 451 -1.22 24.03 -3.60
N MET A 452 -0.84 23.46 -2.46
CA MET A 452 -1.32 23.81 -1.13
C MET A 452 -0.12 24.17 -0.26
N PHE A 453 -0.27 25.19 0.59
CA PHE A 453 0.79 25.64 1.49
C PHE A 453 0.21 26.03 2.85
N ASP A 454 0.96 25.72 3.90
CA ASP A 454 0.78 26.24 5.26
C ASP A 454 1.77 27.41 5.39
N THR A 455 1.26 28.65 5.29
CA THR A 455 2.13 29.84 5.23
C THR A 455 2.31 30.53 6.58
N ASP A 456 1.48 30.20 7.57
CA ASP A 456 1.61 30.70 8.94
C ASP A 456 2.13 29.66 9.94
N ALA A 457 2.36 28.42 9.49
CA ALA A 457 2.93 27.30 10.24
C ALA A 457 2.06 26.85 11.43
N ASP A 458 0.73 26.98 11.32
CA ASP A 458 -0.22 26.49 12.32
C ASP A 458 -0.53 24.98 12.20
N GLY A 459 -0.05 24.36 11.12
CA GLY A 459 -0.23 22.94 10.80
C GLY A 459 -1.38 22.65 9.84
N HIS A 460 -2.03 23.68 9.30
CA HIS A 460 -3.11 23.58 8.33
C HIS A 460 -2.78 24.39 7.08
N PHE A 461 -3.15 23.87 5.90
CA PHE A 461 -3.03 24.65 4.67
C PHE A 461 -3.93 25.89 4.72
N ASP A 462 -3.36 27.03 4.35
CA ASP A 462 -4.02 28.34 4.30
C ASP A 462 -3.99 28.95 2.88
N ARG A 463 -3.25 28.35 1.94
CA ARG A 463 -3.05 28.89 0.60
C ARG A 463 -3.16 27.82 -0.47
N TRP A 464 -3.98 28.09 -1.48
CA TRP A 464 -4.14 27.29 -2.69
C TRP A 464 -3.71 28.06 -3.92
N GLU A 465 -2.94 27.40 -4.78
CA GLU A 465 -2.54 27.91 -6.09
C GLU A 465 -2.97 26.93 -7.18
N VAL A 466 -3.73 27.41 -8.16
CA VAL A 466 -4.20 26.61 -9.29
C VAL A 466 -3.46 27.02 -10.55
N TYR A 467 -2.88 26.04 -11.23
CA TYR A 467 -2.14 26.18 -12.46
C TYR A 467 -2.87 25.47 -13.59
N GLN A 468 -2.89 26.08 -14.77
CA GLN A 468 -3.27 25.39 -16.01
C GLN A 468 -2.03 24.75 -16.64
N ALA A 469 -2.24 23.68 -17.42
CA ALA A 469 -1.17 23.00 -18.14
C ALA A 469 -0.32 23.98 -18.97
N GLY A 470 1.00 23.86 -18.86
CA GLY A 470 1.97 24.71 -19.56
C GLY A 470 2.15 26.12 -19.01
N GLN A 471 1.38 26.54 -18.00
CA GLN A 471 1.51 27.87 -17.39
C GLN A 471 2.54 27.85 -16.25
N VAL A 472 3.40 28.87 -16.22
CA VAL A 472 4.39 29.07 -15.15
C VAL A 472 3.84 29.83 -13.94
N ALA A 473 2.75 30.57 -14.13
CA ALA A 473 2.08 31.35 -13.09
C ALA A 473 0.70 30.76 -12.79
N PRO A 474 0.23 30.83 -11.53
CA PRO A 474 -1.09 30.33 -11.17
C PRO A 474 -2.19 31.21 -11.80
N VAL A 475 -3.25 30.57 -12.30
CA VAL A 475 -4.46 31.23 -12.80
C VAL A 475 -5.40 31.64 -11.66
N ARG A 476 -5.22 31.05 -10.47
CA ARG A 476 -5.90 31.44 -9.23
C ARG A 476 -4.96 31.24 -8.05
N VAL A 477 -4.95 32.23 -7.16
CA VAL A 477 -4.33 32.14 -5.83
C VAL A 477 -5.41 32.48 -4.81
N SER A 478 -5.55 31.66 -3.79
CA SER A 478 -6.49 31.89 -2.69
C SER A 478 -5.78 31.71 -1.37
N THR A 479 -5.92 32.70 -0.49
CA THR A 479 -5.51 32.60 0.91
C THR A 479 -6.78 32.52 1.75
N ALA A 480 -6.98 31.39 2.41
CA ALA A 480 -8.10 31.14 3.30
C ALA A 480 -7.73 31.54 4.72
N ARG A 481 -8.42 32.55 5.27
CA ARG A 481 -8.22 32.97 6.67
C ARG A 481 -9.07 32.16 7.64
N ASP A 482 -10.17 31.60 7.14
CA ASP A 482 -10.99 30.62 7.82
C ASP A 482 -11.24 29.45 6.85
N PRO A 483 -10.29 28.51 6.77
CA PRO A 483 -10.43 27.31 5.95
C PRO A 483 -11.48 26.32 6.49
N GLY A 484 -12.14 26.62 7.62
CA GLY A 484 -13.18 25.76 8.19
C GLY A 484 -12.66 24.38 8.57
N VAL A 485 -11.49 24.33 9.23
CA VAL A 485 -10.81 23.10 9.62
C VAL A 485 -11.64 22.29 10.63
N ARG A 486 -11.77 21.00 10.38
CA ARG A 486 -12.30 20.00 11.31
C ARG A 486 -11.22 18.95 11.54
N GLU A 487 -10.68 18.89 12.75
CA GLU A 487 -9.80 17.79 13.18
C GLU A 487 -10.55 16.46 13.10
N LEU A 488 -9.89 15.42 12.59
CA LEU A 488 -10.48 14.10 12.40
C LEU A 488 -9.97 13.12 13.47
N PRO A 489 -10.77 12.09 13.81
CA PRO A 489 -10.34 11.08 14.76
C PRO A 489 -9.18 10.25 14.19
N GLY A 490 -8.34 9.74 15.10
CA GLY A 490 -7.26 8.80 14.75
C GLY A 490 -7.72 7.34 14.65
N ASP A 491 -8.98 7.05 14.98
CA ASP A 491 -9.57 5.72 14.82
C ASP A 491 -10.05 5.55 13.38
N TRP A 492 -9.54 4.52 12.68
CA TRP A 492 -9.82 4.31 11.26
C TRP A 492 -11.29 4.00 10.98
N LYS A 493 -11.95 3.25 11.84
CA LYS A 493 -13.37 2.90 11.67
C LYS A 493 -14.27 4.13 11.79
N GLU A 494 -13.99 4.98 12.77
CA GLU A 494 -14.71 6.24 12.90
C GLU A 494 -14.38 7.22 11.75
N LEU A 495 -13.14 7.24 11.26
CA LEU A 495 -12.77 8.04 10.09
C LEU A 495 -13.52 7.57 8.83
N GLN A 496 -13.56 6.26 8.56
CA GLN A 496 -14.34 5.66 7.46
C GLN A 496 -15.81 6.07 7.55
N ARG A 497 -16.41 5.96 8.74
CA ARG A 497 -17.79 6.37 8.97
C ARG A 497 -18.01 7.85 8.66
N ILE A 498 -17.20 8.74 9.25
CA ILE A 498 -17.30 10.20 9.03
C ILE A 498 -17.11 10.54 7.55
N TYR A 499 -16.13 9.92 6.89
CA TYR A 499 -15.85 10.17 5.47
C TYR A 499 -17.06 9.84 4.59
N ASN A 500 -17.61 8.63 4.75
CA ASN A 500 -18.68 8.12 3.91
C ASN A 500 -20.06 8.70 4.23
N GLU A 501 -20.36 8.96 5.51
CA GLU A 501 -21.68 9.41 5.92
C GLU A 501 -21.82 10.94 5.96
N GLU A 502 -20.71 11.67 6.14
CA GLU A 502 -20.74 13.12 6.35
C GLU A 502 -19.95 13.87 5.28
N LEU A 503 -18.62 13.64 5.18
CA LEU A 503 -17.73 14.52 4.42
C LEU A 503 -17.93 14.43 2.91
N LEU A 504 -17.99 13.21 2.36
CA LEU A 504 -18.14 12.99 0.92
C LEU A 504 -19.55 13.39 0.43
N PRO A 505 -20.66 13.01 1.10
CA PRO A 505 -21.98 13.51 0.75
C PRO A 505 -22.11 15.03 0.82
N GLU A 506 -21.56 15.66 1.88
CA GLU A 506 -21.55 17.14 2.00
C GLU A 506 -20.80 17.77 0.82
N ALA A 507 -19.65 17.20 0.45
CA ALA A 507 -18.87 17.70 -0.67
C ALA A 507 -19.63 17.62 -1.98
N LEU A 508 -20.23 16.47 -2.30
CA LEU A 508 -21.04 16.27 -3.50
C LEU A 508 -22.24 17.23 -3.55
N GLN A 509 -22.96 17.39 -2.44
CA GLN A 509 -24.10 18.32 -2.39
C GLN A 509 -23.66 19.77 -2.62
N ALA A 510 -22.56 20.19 -2.00
CA ALA A 510 -22.05 21.54 -2.13
C ALA A 510 -21.58 21.84 -3.56
N HIS A 511 -21.05 20.84 -4.28
CA HIS A 511 -20.74 20.92 -5.70
C HIS A 511 -21.96 21.23 -6.55
N GLU A 512 -23.01 20.42 -6.40
CA GLU A 512 -24.23 20.55 -7.17
C GLU A 512 -24.84 21.94 -7.00
N GLN A 513 -24.88 22.44 -5.76
CA GLN A 513 -25.41 23.76 -5.44
C GLN A 513 -24.63 24.90 -6.11
N VAL A 514 -23.29 24.84 -6.06
CA VAL A 514 -22.44 25.87 -6.67
C VAL A 514 -22.53 25.82 -8.20
N MET A 515 -22.45 24.63 -8.79
CA MET A 515 -22.56 24.44 -10.24
C MET A 515 -23.92 24.92 -10.76
N ALA A 516 -25.01 24.59 -10.06
CA ALA A 516 -26.36 25.08 -10.40
C ALA A 516 -26.48 26.60 -10.28
N ALA A 517 -25.77 27.23 -9.34
CA ALA A 517 -25.77 28.69 -9.20
C ALA A 517 -24.93 29.41 -10.27
N MET A 518 -23.97 28.73 -10.90
CA MET A 518 -23.18 29.27 -12.02
C MET A 518 -23.93 29.23 -13.36
N GLU A 519 -24.78 28.22 -13.55
CA GLU A 519 -25.55 27.97 -14.79
C GLU A 519 -26.25 29.19 -15.39
N PRO A 520 -26.98 30.02 -14.62
CA PRO A 520 -27.69 31.15 -15.20
C PRO A 520 -26.76 32.27 -15.71
N LEU A 521 -25.50 32.27 -15.26
CA LEU A 521 -24.52 33.31 -15.57
C LEU A 521 -23.57 32.93 -16.70
N ASP A 522 -23.20 31.65 -16.84
CA ASP A 522 -22.29 31.22 -17.90
C ASP A 522 -22.98 30.90 -19.22
N GLY A 523 -24.30 30.67 -19.21
CA GLY A 523 -25.07 30.42 -20.43
C GLY A 523 -24.97 28.98 -20.95
N GLY A 524 -24.75 28.02 -20.04
CA GLY A 524 -24.71 26.60 -20.36
C GLY A 524 -23.30 26.09 -20.62
N PHE A 525 -22.39 26.34 -19.68
CA PHE A 525 -21.00 25.85 -19.74
C PHE A 525 -20.95 24.37 -20.15
N PRO A 526 -20.41 24.04 -21.34
CA PRO A 526 -20.22 22.64 -21.72
C PRO A 526 -18.98 22.11 -21.00
N ALA A 527 -19.16 21.07 -20.17
CA ALA A 527 -18.02 20.38 -19.58
C ALA A 527 -17.08 19.87 -20.70
N PRO A 528 -15.76 20.00 -20.55
CA PRO A 528 -14.81 19.43 -21.50
C PRO A 528 -15.08 17.95 -21.77
N GLU A 529 -15.03 17.52 -23.03
CA GLU A 529 -15.43 16.17 -23.45
C GLU A 529 -14.68 15.06 -22.67
N ASN A 530 -13.37 15.26 -22.43
CA ASN A 530 -12.55 14.34 -21.67
C ASN A 530 -13.00 14.23 -20.21
N LEU A 531 -13.43 15.33 -19.58
CA LEU A 531 -13.95 15.33 -18.21
C LEU A 531 -15.36 14.73 -18.12
N ALA A 532 -16.19 14.91 -19.15
CA ALA A 532 -17.47 14.21 -19.23
C ALA A 532 -17.27 12.68 -19.29
N LYS A 533 -16.32 12.22 -20.13
CA LYS A 533 -15.92 10.80 -20.17
C LYS A 533 -15.38 10.30 -18.84
N ALA A 534 -14.52 11.08 -18.17
CA ALA A 534 -13.99 10.72 -16.86
C ALA A 534 -15.10 10.61 -15.81
N LEU A 535 -16.09 11.51 -15.84
CA LEU A 535 -17.24 11.48 -14.92
C LEU A 535 -18.13 10.25 -15.16
N GLU A 536 -18.31 9.84 -16.42
CA GLU A 536 -19.01 8.60 -16.78
C GLU A 536 -18.23 7.34 -16.37
N ALA A 537 -16.90 7.37 -16.47
CA ALA A 537 -16.01 6.28 -16.09
C ALA A 537 -15.80 6.14 -14.58
N ALA A 538 -16.07 7.19 -13.80
CA ALA A 538 -15.89 7.20 -12.35
C ALA A 538 -16.66 6.07 -11.68
N THR A 539 -15.93 5.21 -10.97
CA THR A 539 -16.45 3.95 -10.43
C THR A 539 -17.07 4.14 -9.05
N CYS A 540 -16.65 5.15 -8.30
CA CYS A 540 -17.14 5.45 -6.95
C CYS A 540 -17.55 6.92 -6.75
N PRO A 541 -18.26 7.24 -5.64
CA PRO A 541 -18.61 8.63 -5.32
C PRO A 541 -17.41 9.55 -5.11
N ALA A 542 -16.29 9.05 -4.58
CA ALA A 542 -15.06 9.83 -4.40
C ALA A 542 -14.44 10.25 -5.74
N GLU A 543 -14.31 9.32 -6.69
CA GLU A 543 -13.86 9.61 -8.06
C GLU A 543 -14.80 10.61 -8.77
N LYS A 544 -16.12 10.47 -8.58
CA LYS A 544 -17.10 11.43 -9.12
C LYS A 544 -16.90 12.83 -8.53
N GLN A 545 -16.73 12.91 -7.21
CA GLN A 545 -16.45 14.18 -6.53
C GLN A 545 -15.18 14.83 -7.06
N TYR A 546 -14.11 14.05 -7.27
CA TYR A 546 -12.87 14.58 -7.83
C TYR A 546 -13.05 15.13 -9.25
N VAL A 547 -13.71 14.40 -10.15
CA VAL A 547 -13.95 14.90 -11.51
C VAL A 547 -14.82 16.16 -11.48
N GLN A 548 -15.82 16.20 -10.59
CA GLN A 548 -16.64 17.40 -10.37
C GLN A 548 -15.84 18.59 -9.85
N ASP A 549 -14.85 18.40 -8.97
CA ASP A 549 -13.94 19.46 -8.52
C ASP A 549 -13.24 20.11 -9.72
N VAL A 550 -12.68 19.28 -10.62
CA VAL A 550 -11.93 19.75 -11.78
C VAL A 550 -12.85 20.53 -12.74
N ILE A 551 -14.04 20.00 -13.02
CA ILE A 551 -15.04 20.69 -13.84
C ILE A 551 -15.45 22.03 -13.19
N ARG A 552 -15.72 22.02 -11.88
CA ARG A 552 -16.12 23.21 -11.11
C ARG A 552 -15.05 24.29 -11.15
N GLU A 553 -13.78 23.92 -11.00
CA GLU A 553 -12.66 24.86 -11.04
C GLU A 553 -12.51 25.51 -12.42
N ILE A 554 -12.58 24.72 -13.50
CA ILE A 554 -12.52 25.24 -14.88
C ILE A 554 -13.71 26.17 -15.17
N ARG A 555 -14.92 25.74 -14.77
CA ARG A 555 -16.14 26.54 -14.93
C ARG A 555 -16.04 27.85 -14.16
N PHE A 556 -15.58 27.82 -12.91
CA PHE A 556 -15.42 29.00 -12.09
C PHE A 556 -14.41 29.98 -12.70
N ALA A 557 -13.25 29.50 -13.15
CA ALA A 557 -12.25 30.35 -13.79
C ALA A 557 -12.80 31.04 -15.06
N THR A 558 -13.52 30.28 -15.89
CA THR A 558 -14.16 30.80 -17.10
C THR A 558 -15.21 31.86 -16.78
N LEU A 559 -16.09 31.58 -15.82
CA LEU A 559 -17.14 32.51 -15.40
C LEU A 559 -16.55 33.79 -14.78
N ARG A 560 -15.54 33.65 -13.92
CA ARG A 560 -14.83 34.78 -13.32
C ARG A 560 -14.27 35.72 -14.38
N ASP A 561 -13.60 35.16 -15.40
CA ASP A 561 -12.98 35.96 -16.46
C ASP A 561 -14.04 36.66 -17.33
N LYS A 562 -15.15 35.97 -17.63
CA LYS A 562 -16.32 36.58 -18.30
C LYS A 562 -16.88 37.77 -17.51
N LEU A 563 -17.19 37.57 -16.22
CA LEU A 563 -17.77 38.62 -15.38
C LEU A 563 -16.81 39.82 -15.20
N ARG A 564 -15.51 39.56 -15.16
CA ARG A 564 -14.49 40.61 -15.12
C ARG A 564 -14.49 41.43 -16.41
N GLN A 565 -14.52 40.76 -17.57
CA GLN A 565 -14.61 41.44 -18.87
C GLN A 565 -15.90 42.27 -19.00
N GLU A 566 -17.05 41.75 -18.53
CA GLU A 566 -18.31 42.50 -18.53
C GLU A 566 -18.22 43.77 -17.66
N ALA A 567 -17.64 43.67 -16.46
CA ALA A 567 -17.42 44.83 -15.60
C ALA A 567 -16.46 45.87 -16.24
N GLU A 568 -15.39 45.41 -16.86
CA GLU A 568 -14.44 46.27 -17.59
C GLU A 568 -15.09 46.97 -18.79
N GLN A 569 -15.93 46.27 -19.55
CA GLN A 569 -16.69 46.85 -20.67
C GLN A 569 -17.67 47.93 -20.18
N LEU A 570 -18.35 47.71 -19.05
CA LEU A 570 -19.23 48.72 -18.45
C LEU A 570 -18.42 49.97 -18.02
N LEU A 571 -17.24 49.79 -17.44
CA LEU A 571 -16.35 50.91 -17.09
C LEU A 571 -15.85 51.65 -18.34
N ALA A 572 -15.39 50.95 -19.37
CA ALA A 572 -14.89 51.54 -20.61
C ALA A 572 -15.99 52.30 -21.37
N SER A 573 -17.23 51.80 -21.36
CA SER A 573 -18.40 52.50 -21.91
C SER A 573 -18.72 53.82 -21.18
N SER A 574 -18.10 54.02 -20.02
CA SER A 574 -18.24 55.19 -19.17
C SER A 574 -17.07 56.16 -19.30
N ASP A 575 -16.18 56.08 -20.31
CA ASP A 575 -15.08 57.04 -20.55
C ASP A 575 -15.34 57.94 -21.78
N GLY A 576 -15.05 59.26 -21.68
CA GLY A 576 -14.88 60.14 -22.86
C GLY A 576 -15.81 61.34 -23.13
N VAL A 577 -16.76 61.75 -22.26
CA VAL A 577 -17.61 62.95 -22.54
C VAL A 577 -17.76 63.88 -21.32
N SER A 578 -17.80 65.21 -21.52
CA SER A 578 -17.64 66.24 -20.47
C SER A 578 -18.88 66.58 -19.62
N ARG A 579 -19.98 65.81 -19.71
CA ARG A 579 -21.19 65.99 -18.88
C ARG A 579 -21.60 64.69 -18.19
N ILE A 580 -21.97 64.80 -16.92
CA ILE A 580 -22.52 63.70 -16.10
C ILE A 580 -23.92 63.38 -16.63
N ASP A 581 -24.04 62.27 -17.34
CA ASP A 581 -25.31 61.65 -17.74
C ASP A 581 -25.72 60.62 -16.68
N GLY A 582 -27.01 60.56 -16.33
CA GLY A 582 -27.53 59.63 -15.33
C GLY A 582 -27.28 58.16 -15.69
N GLN A 583 -27.29 57.83 -16.98
CA GLN A 583 -26.98 56.49 -17.46
C GLN A 583 -25.51 56.11 -17.20
N ARG A 584 -24.59 57.06 -17.32
CA ARG A 584 -23.15 56.83 -17.07
C ARG A 584 -22.87 56.59 -15.59
N LEU A 585 -23.51 57.36 -14.70
CA LEU A 585 -23.41 57.14 -13.26
C LEU A 585 -23.98 55.76 -12.88
N ALA A 586 -25.10 55.36 -13.49
CA ALA A 586 -25.68 54.03 -13.29
C ALA A 586 -24.73 52.91 -13.77
N ASN A 587 -24.16 53.03 -14.97
CA ASN A 587 -23.21 52.04 -15.51
C ASN A 587 -21.94 51.94 -14.67
N SER A 588 -21.37 53.07 -14.24
CA SER A 588 -20.19 53.08 -13.37
C SER A 588 -20.49 52.46 -12.00
N THR A 589 -21.60 52.83 -11.36
CA THR A 589 -22.03 52.25 -10.07
C THR A 589 -22.24 50.75 -10.17
N ARG A 590 -22.87 50.30 -11.25
CA ARG A 590 -23.10 48.89 -11.55
C ARG A 590 -21.77 48.14 -11.74
N ALA A 591 -20.84 48.69 -12.53
CA ALA A 591 -19.55 48.06 -12.75
C ALA A 591 -18.73 47.92 -11.45
N TRP A 592 -18.66 48.98 -10.64
CA TRP A 592 -18.01 48.92 -9.32
C TRP A 592 -18.67 47.90 -8.38
N SER A 593 -20.00 47.82 -8.40
CA SER A 593 -20.75 46.83 -7.63
C SER A 593 -20.46 45.39 -8.09
N MET A 594 -20.37 45.17 -9.41
CA MET A 594 -19.98 43.88 -10.00
C MET A 594 -18.55 43.52 -9.61
N THR A 595 -17.58 44.43 -9.73
CA THR A 595 -16.18 44.17 -9.31
C THR A 595 -16.07 43.84 -7.83
N ALA A 596 -16.80 44.56 -6.97
CA ALA A 596 -16.80 44.29 -5.52
C ALA A 596 -17.50 42.96 -5.19
N ALA A 597 -18.60 42.62 -5.87
CA ALA A 597 -19.26 41.32 -5.72
C ALA A 597 -18.36 40.17 -6.21
N LEU A 598 -17.68 40.35 -7.34
CA LEU A 598 -16.73 39.37 -7.90
C LEU A 598 -15.54 39.15 -6.96
N SER A 599 -14.95 40.21 -6.39
CA SER A 599 -13.87 40.06 -5.41
C SER A 599 -14.31 39.29 -4.17
N ARG A 600 -15.52 39.55 -3.66
CA ARG A 600 -16.09 38.78 -2.54
C ARG A 600 -16.41 37.34 -2.94
N LEU A 601 -16.82 37.10 -4.18
CA LEU A 601 -17.10 35.78 -4.72
C LEU A 601 -15.81 34.95 -4.79
N GLU A 602 -14.72 35.52 -5.33
CA GLU A 602 -13.41 34.87 -5.39
C GLU A 602 -12.89 34.50 -4.00
N HIS A 603 -13.03 35.39 -3.02
CA HIS A 603 -12.64 35.12 -1.65
C HIS A 603 -13.49 34.02 -1.00
N ALA A 604 -14.82 34.09 -1.14
CA ALA A 604 -15.73 33.08 -0.59
C ALA A 604 -15.54 31.70 -1.24
N TYR A 605 -15.26 31.67 -2.56
CA TYR A 605 -14.97 30.44 -3.29
C TYR A 605 -13.65 29.81 -2.80
N GLY A 606 -12.60 30.63 -2.67
CA GLY A 606 -11.30 30.17 -2.17
C GLY A 606 -11.32 29.67 -0.73
N GLU A 607 -12.29 30.10 0.09
CA GLU A 607 -12.49 29.65 1.48
C GLU A 607 -13.55 28.54 1.61
N GLY A 608 -14.06 28.03 0.48
CA GLY A 608 -15.05 26.95 0.49
C GLY A 608 -16.42 27.35 1.06
N ARG A 609 -16.71 28.65 1.24
CA ARG A 609 -17.99 29.15 1.79
C ARG A 609 -19.09 29.15 0.74
N TYR A 610 -19.49 27.96 0.32
CA TYR A 610 -20.34 27.77 -0.87
C TYR A 610 -21.75 28.35 -0.74
N ASP A 611 -22.32 28.40 0.45
CA ASP A 611 -23.58 29.15 0.68
C ASP A 611 -23.44 30.64 0.35
N GLN A 612 -22.28 31.23 0.67
CA GLN A 612 -21.98 32.62 0.34
C GLN A 612 -21.71 32.80 -1.15
N VAL A 613 -21.00 31.85 -1.78
CA VAL A 613 -20.79 31.79 -3.23
C VAL A 613 -22.13 31.81 -3.96
N VAL A 614 -23.07 30.95 -3.58
CA VAL A 614 -24.42 30.88 -4.19
C VAL A 614 -25.16 32.22 -4.05
N ARG A 615 -25.10 32.86 -2.88
CA ARG A 615 -25.72 34.19 -2.68
C ARG A 615 -25.08 35.27 -3.55
N LEU A 616 -23.75 35.27 -3.68
CA LEU A 616 -23.02 36.25 -4.47
C LEU A 616 -23.22 36.04 -5.98
N LEU A 617 -23.35 34.80 -6.44
CA LEU A 617 -23.71 34.49 -7.83
C LEU A 617 -25.11 35.03 -8.17
N LYS A 618 -26.10 34.85 -7.29
CA LYS A 618 -27.44 35.45 -7.48
C LYS A 618 -27.38 36.98 -7.54
N GLN A 619 -26.62 37.61 -6.65
CA GLN A 619 -26.41 39.07 -6.70
C GLN A 619 -25.75 39.51 -8.02
N LEU A 620 -24.74 38.77 -8.50
CA LEU A 620 -24.09 39.07 -9.78
C LEU A 620 -25.04 38.90 -10.96
N GLN A 621 -25.98 37.95 -10.89
CA GLN A 621 -27.03 37.77 -11.89
C GLN A 621 -27.99 38.96 -11.93
N GLU A 622 -28.44 39.46 -10.78
CA GLU A 622 -29.27 40.67 -10.68
C GLU A 622 -28.54 41.88 -11.24
N LEU A 623 -27.27 42.06 -10.84
CA LEU A 623 -26.40 43.11 -11.36
C LEU A 623 -26.17 42.96 -12.87
N ALA A 624 -26.03 41.75 -13.41
CA ALA A 624 -25.88 41.49 -14.84
C ALA A 624 -27.18 41.74 -15.64
N ALA A 625 -28.34 41.58 -14.99
CA ALA A 625 -29.64 41.93 -15.56
C ALA A 625 -29.95 43.45 -15.48
N GLY A 626 -29.16 44.22 -14.71
CA GLY A 626 -29.40 45.65 -14.48
C GLY A 626 -30.52 45.92 -13.49
N GLN A 627 -30.78 44.98 -12.57
CA GLN A 627 -31.78 45.06 -11.50
C GLN A 627 -31.22 45.66 -10.22
#